data_AF-A0A0J7KC98-F1
#
_entry.id   AF-A0A0J7KC98-F1
#
_cell.length_a   1.000
_cell.length_b   1.000
_cell.length_c   1.000
_cell.angle_alpha   90.00
_cell.angle_beta   90.00
_cell.angle_gamma   90.00
#
_symmetry.space_group_name_H-M   'P 1'
#
loop_
_entity.id
_entity.type
_entity.pdbx_description
1 polymer ?
#
loop_
_entity_poly.entity_id
_entity_poly.type
_entity_poly.pdbx_seq_one_letter_code
_entity_poly.pdbx_strand_id
1 'polypeptide(L)'
;MFCCKHKKSKGEGGDKASVFNKARKASESSQPKGQPKGQLKDGVAISKRKRVRPVKGPPKTVAVSITGRSGNLSYRDALINARNEISLKDLSIKSTRLRRAANGGYLIEIMDKERSGKAKMLQEKLRALFTEEQVAVACSVTFGELRFVGLDDTISMEEVVQLIITEGHCDKEDIKVGRIQPMRNGLNTVWVRCLLVAATTIATRKKGGLDLR
;
A
#
# COMPACT_ATOMS: atom_id res chain seq x y z
N MET A 1 -59.31 -14.43 17.05
CA MET A 1 -60.04 -13.55 17.99
C MET A 1 -59.12 -12.40 18.39
N PHE A 2 -59.55 -11.16 18.09
CA PHE A 2 -59.26 -9.84 18.70
C PHE A 2 -57.84 -9.59 19.29
N CYS A 3 -56.95 -8.72 18.79
CA CYS A 3 -56.99 -7.30 18.34
C CYS A 3 -57.23 -6.26 19.46
N CYS A 4 -56.21 -5.42 19.74
CA CYS A 4 -56.24 -3.99 20.09
C CYS A 4 -54.86 -3.54 20.63
N LYS A 5 -54.33 -2.32 20.46
CA LYS A 5 -54.69 -1.15 19.65
C LYS A 5 -53.48 -0.19 19.57
N HIS A 6 -53.53 0.67 18.57
CA HIS A 6 -52.59 1.73 18.19
C HIS A 6 -52.27 2.80 19.25
N LYS A 7 -51.15 3.52 19.05
CA LYS A 7 -51.17 5.00 19.15
C LYS A 7 -50.22 5.64 18.11
N LYS A 8 -50.82 6.41 17.20
CA LYS A 8 -50.20 7.43 16.33
C LYS A 8 -50.24 8.78 17.06
N SER A 9 -49.26 9.64 16.83
CA SER A 9 -49.46 11.10 16.83
C SER A 9 -48.52 11.79 15.83
N LYS A 10 -49.14 12.65 15.00
CA LYS A 10 -48.54 13.58 14.03
C LYS A 10 -48.27 14.95 14.70
N GLY A 11 -47.48 15.79 14.02
CA GLY A 11 -47.43 17.27 14.15
C GLY A 11 -46.01 17.76 13.83
N GLU A 12 -45.69 18.23 12.61
CA GLU A 12 -45.95 19.55 11.98
C GLU A 12 -45.01 20.69 12.44
N GLY A 13 -44.40 21.39 11.47
CA GLY A 13 -44.26 22.85 11.50
C GLY A 13 -42.88 23.49 11.73
N GLY A 14 -42.13 23.74 10.64
CA GLY A 14 -41.76 25.07 10.12
C GLY A 14 -40.98 26.13 10.93
N ASP A 15 -39.87 26.57 10.32
CA ASP A 15 -39.27 27.92 10.20
C ASP A 15 -38.99 28.83 11.42
N LYS A 16 -37.74 29.32 11.56
CA LYS A 16 -37.28 30.65 11.07
C LYS A 16 -35.88 31.02 11.61
N ALA A 17 -35.21 31.82 10.79
CA ALA A 17 -33.88 32.38 10.94
C ALA A 17 -33.76 33.52 11.98
N SER A 18 -32.52 34.03 12.09
CA SER A 18 -32.12 35.38 12.54
C SER A 18 -31.94 35.52 14.07
N VAL A 19 -31.04 36.31 14.65
CA VAL A 19 -30.03 37.28 14.16
C VAL A 19 -29.22 37.74 15.40
N PHE A 20 -27.97 38.15 15.17
CA PHE A 20 -27.15 39.12 15.94
C PHE A 20 -26.85 38.90 17.43
N ASN A 21 -25.56 39.03 17.78
CA ASN A 21 -25.15 40.28 18.43
C ASN A 21 -23.72 40.72 18.10
N LYS A 22 -23.62 42.04 17.96
CA LYS A 22 -22.55 42.88 17.42
C LYS A 22 -22.08 43.75 18.57
N ALA A 23 -20.77 43.87 18.77
CA ALA A 23 -20.21 44.99 19.52
C ALA A 23 -19.03 45.56 18.73
N ARG A 24 -19.28 46.74 18.16
CA ARG A 24 -18.31 47.67 17.58
C ARG A 24 -18.12 48.83 18.56
N LYS A 25 -16.91 49.36 18.64
CA LYS A 25 -16.57 50.79 18.91
C LYS A 25 -15.12 50.94 18.42
N ALA A 26 -14.78 51.54 17.27
CA ALA A 26 -15.07 52.83 16.65
C ALA A 26 -14.25 54.00 17.21
N SER A 27 -13.91 54.93 16.29
CA SER A 27 -13.19 56.22 16.35
C SER A 27 -11.65 56.16 16.35
N GLU A 28 -10.88 56.88 15.53
CA GLU A 28 -11.18 57.80 14.41
C GLU A 28 -9.89 58.14 13.62
N SER A 29 -10.12 58.64 12.41
CA SER A 29 -9.29 59.38 11.44
C SER A 29 -7.85 59.82 11.76
N SER A 30 -6.94 59.57 10.81
CA SER A 30 -6.36 60.62 9.94
C SER A 30 -5.30 60.06 8.97
N GLN A 31 -5.47 60.29 7.66
CA GLN A 31 -4.38 60.25 6.67
C GLN A 31 -3.61 61.58 6.72
N PRO A 32 -2.33 61.64 6.28
CA PRO A 32 -2.12 62.06 4.89
C PRO A 32 -1.07 61.24 4.12
N LYS A 33 -1.18 61.32 2.79
CA LYS A 33 -0.32 60.72 1.76
C LYS A 33 1.07 61.36 1.75
N GLY A 34 2.08 60.57 1.39
CA GLY A 34 3.38 61.06 0.91
C GLY A 34 4.37 59.92 0.65
N GLN A 35 4.56 59.53 -0.63
CA GLN A 35 5.77 58.87 -1.11
C GLN A 35 6.72 59.98 -1.64
N PRO A 36 8.05 59.86 -1.48
CA PRO A 36 8.81 59.22 -2.56
C PRO A 36 10.00 58.32 -2.12
N LYS A 37 10.22 57.30 -2.96
CA LYS A 37 11.42 56.52 -3.33
C LYS A 37 12.72 56.67 -2.50
N GLY A 38 13.31 55.52 -2.12
CA GLY A 38 14.73 55.42 -1.78
C GLY A 38 15.20 54.05 -1.25
N GLN A 39 15.70 53.20 -2.16
CA GLN A 39 16.84 52.26 -2.05
C GLN A 39 16.96 51.19 -0.93
N LEU A 40 17.09 49.94 -1.42
CA LEU A 40 17.92 48.80 -0.98
C LEU A 40 18.11 48.54 0.51
N LYS A 41 17.59 47.39 0.98
CA LYS A 41 18.29 46.51 1.95
C LYS A 41 18.03 45.04 1.65
N ASP A 42 19.13 44.30 1.56
CA ASP A 42 19.23 42.87 1.29
C ASP A 42 18.41 42.03 2.27
N GLY A 43 17.47 41.26 1.72
CA GLY A 43 16.69 40.27 2.45
C GLY A 43 16.90 38.91 1.83
N VAL A 44 17.80 38.12 2.43
CA VAL A 44 18.04 36.71 2.09
C VAL A 44 16.70 35.97 2.08
N ALA A 45 16.25 35.60 0.88
CA ALA A 45 15.06 34.78 0.68
C ALA A 45 15.35 33.36 1.21
N ILE A 46 14.95 33.10 2.45
CA ILE A 46 14.91 31.74 3.01
C ILE A 46 13.87 30.97 2.19
N SER A 47 14.34 30.23 1.19
CA SER A 47 13.48 29.37 0.39
C SER A 47 12.84 28.35 1.33
N LYS A 48 11.50 28.35 1.36
CA LYS A 48 10.72 27.41 2.15
C LYS A 48 10.97 26.02 1.57
N ARG A 49 11.94 25.28 2.15
CA ARG A 49 12.19 23.87 1.84
C ARG A 49 10.87 23.12 2.05
N LYS A 50 10.28 22.68 0.94
CA LYS A 50 9.08 21.85 0.89
C LYS A 50 9.34 20.64 1.80
N ARG A 51 8.67 20.56 2.95
CA ARG A 51 8.80 19.40 3.86
C ARG A 51 8.44 18.15 3.06
N VAL A 52 9.46 17.35 2.74
CA VAL A 52 9.28 16.02 2.14
C VAL A 52 8.48 15.24 3.18
N ARG A 53 7.22 14.91 2.86
CA ARG A 53 6.42 14.03 3.71
C ARG A 53 7.19 12.71 3.82
N PRO A 54 7.34 12.13 5.02
CA PRO A 54 8.01 10.85 5.14
C PRO A 54 7.28 9.86 4.23
N VAL A 55 8.02 9.31 3.27
CA VAL A 55 7.53 8.24 2.40
C VAL A 55 7.03 7.16 3.34
N LYS A 56 5.73 6.85 3.29
CA LYS A 56 5.16 5.77 4.11
C LYS A 56 5.99 4.53 3.81
N GLY A 57 6.71 4.04 4.80
CA GLY A 57 7.46 2.80 4.68
C GLY A 57 6.52 1.68 4.22
N PRO A 58 7.05 0.66 3.52
CA PRO A 58 6.25 -0.47 3.09
C PRO A 58 5.46 -1.05 4.27
N PRO A 59 4.24 -1.58 4.03
CA PRO A 59 3.44 -2.14 5.09
C PRO A 59 4.27 -3.18 5.87
N LYS A 60 4.33 -2.98 7.18
CA LYS A 60 5.11 -3.84 8.09
C LYS A 60 4.48 -5.23 8.25
N THR A 61 3.32 -5.47 7.64
CA THR A 61 2.52 -6.69 7.77
C THR A 61 2.29 -7.32 6.41
N VAL A 62 2.27 -8.64 6.35
CA VAL A 62 1.84 -9.43 5.18
C VAL A 62 0.47 -10.00 5.51
N ALA A 63 -0.38 -10.13 4.51
CA ALA A 63 -1.76 -10.50 4.73
C ALA A 63 -2.28 -11.42 3.62
N VAL A 64 -3.13 -12.38 4.00
CA VAL A 64 -3.77 -13.32 3.07
C VAL A 64 -5.23 -12.94 2.92
N SER A 65 -5.67 -12.64 1.71
CA SER A 65 -7.05 -12.27 1.39
C SER A 65 -7.85 -13.47 0.94
N ILE A 66 -9.07 -13.56 1.47
CA ILE A 66 -10.10 -14.52 1.10
C ILE A 66 -11.24 -13.71 0.48
N THR A 67 -11.49 -13.93 -0.81
CA THR A 67 -12.53 -13.23 -1.57
C THR A 67 -13.40 -14.22 -2.30
N GLY A 68 -14.71 -14.16 -2.09
CA GLY A 68 -15.66 -14.98 -2.84
C GLY A 68 -15.78 -14.46 -4.27
N ARG A 69 -15.66 -15.34 -5.26
CA ARG A 69 -15.90 -15.06 -6.68
C ARG A 69 -17.35 -15.34 -7.06
N SER A 70 -17.96 -16.36 -6.46
CA SER A 70 -19.38 -16.68 -6.66
C SER A 70 -20.25 -16.10 -5.55
N GLY A 71 -21.44 -15.63 -5.91
CA GLY A 71 -22.38 -14.95 -5.01
C GLY A 71 -23.02 -15.86 -3.94
N ASN A 72 -22.84 -17.17 -4.03
CA ASN A 72 -23.48 -18.16 -3.15
C ASN A 72 -22.62 -18.55 -1.94
N LEU A 73 -21.46 -17.91 -1.75
CA LEU A 73 -20.50 -18.32 -0.73
C LEU A 73 -20.73 -17.58 0.58
N SER A 74 -21.03 -18.35 1.63
CA SER A 74 -21.05 -17.86 3.00
C SER A 74 -19.62 -17.73 3.53
N TYR A 75 -19.16 -16.50 3.70
CA TYR A 75 -17.85 -16.22 4.29
C TYR A 75 -17.70 -16.77 5.71
N ARG A 76 -18.81 -16.90 6.45
CA ARG A 76 -18.81 -17.47 7.80
C ARG A 76 -18.37 -18.93 7.76
N ASP A 77 -18.96 -19.71 6.87
CA ASP A 77 -18.70 -21.15 6.78
C ASP A 77 -17.29 -21.39 6.23
N ALA A 78 -16.84 -20.58 5.27
CA ALA A 78 -15.46 -20.61 4.80
C ALA A 78 -14.46 -20.35 5.93
N LEU A 79 -14.70 -19.35 6.80
CA LEU A 79 -13.80 -19.06 7.91
C LEU A 79 -13.84 -20.14 9.01
N ILE A 80 -14.99 -20.78 9.24
CA ILE A 80 -15.12 -21.89 10.18
C ILE A 80 -14.33 -23.09 9.66
N ASN A 81 -14.51 -23.46 8.40
CA ASN A 81 -13.79 -24.57 7.76
C ASN A 81 -12.28 -24.31 7.79
N ALA A 82 -11.84 -23.12 7.39
CA ALA A 82 -10.45 -22.72 7.46
C ALA A 82 -9.86 -22.83 8.88
N ARG A 83 -10.63 -22.50 9.92
CA ARG A 83 -10.19 -22.63 11.32
C ARG A 83 -10.07 -24.08 11.77
N ASN A 84 -10.93 -24.96 11.27
CA ASN A 84 -10.95 -26.37 11.65
C ASN A 84 -9.82 -27.15 10.98
N GLU A 85 -9.52 -26.83 9.73
CA GLU A 85 -8.51 -27.54 8.94
C GLU A 85 -7.10 -26.95 9.11
N ILE A 86 -6.99 -25.65 9.40
CA ILE A 86 -5.69 -24.96 9.53
C ILE A 86 -5.34 -24.71 11.00
N SER A 87 -4.41 -25.51 11.49
CA SER A 87 -3.74 -25.29 12.77
C SER A 87 -2.69 -24.19 12.66
N LEU A 88 -2.95 -23.02 13.26
CA LEU A 88 -1.98 -21.91 13.33
C LEU A 88 -0.69 -22.29 14.07
N LYS A 89 -0.75 -23.29 14.98
CA LYS A 89 0.40 -23.82 15.71
C LYS A 89 1.38 -24.53 14.78
N ASP A 90 0.88 -25.33 13.84
CA ASP A 90 1.68 -26.09 12.89
C ASP A 90 2.37 -25.16 11.88
N LEU A 91 1.70 -24.06 11.52
CA LEU A 91 2.27 -22.98 10.72
C LEU A 91 3.18 -22.05 11.53
N SER A 92 3.40 -22.33 12.82
CA SER A 92 4.22 -21.55 13.75
C SER A 92 3.80 -20.07 13.88
N ILE A 93 2.54 -19.73 13.59
CA ILE A 93 2.07 -18.34 13.59
C ILE A 93 1.71 -17.93 15.02
N LYS A 94 2.41 -16.92 15.57
CA LYS A 94 2.20 -16.48 16.97
C LYS A 94 0.97 -15.58 17.12
N SER A 95 0.77 -14.68 16.16
CA SER A 95 -0.36 -13.75 16.21
C SER A 95 -0.88 -13.41 14.81
N THR A 96 -2.19 -13.55 14.64
CA THR A 96 -2.92 -13.15 13.43
C THR A 96 -4.00 -12.15 13.77
N ARG A 97 -4.37 -11.32 12.79
CA ARG A 97 -5.50 -10.40 12.89
C ARG A 97 -6.40 -10.57 11.69
N LEU A 98 -7.67 -10.89 11.95
CA LEU A 98 -8.69 -10.93 10.91
C LEU A 98 -9.33 -9.55 10.74
N ARG A 99 -9.42 -9.08 9.49
CA ARG A 99 -10.03 -7.80 9.10
C ARG A 99 -10.98 -8.01 7.93
N ARG A 100 -12.04 -7.20 7.86
CA ARG A 100 -12.88 -7.09 6.66
C ARG A 100 -12.23 -6.16 5.63
N ALA A 101 -12.11 -6.63 4.39
CA ALA A 101 -11.56 -5.87 3.28
C ALA A 101 -12.63 -4.98 2.62
N ALA A 102 -12.21 -3.92 1.94
CA ALA A 102 -13.12 -2.97 1.30
C ALA A 102 -13.93 -3.58 0.14
N ASN A 103 -13.39 -4.64 -0.48
CA ASN A 103 -14.06 -5.44 -1.51
C ASN A 103 -15.08 -6.45 -0.95
N GLY A 104 -15.38 -6.41 0.36
CA GLY A 104 -16.31 -7.32 1.02
C GLY A 104 -15.73 -8.68 1.43
N GLY A 105 -14.48 -8.97 1.06
CA GLY A 105 -13.76 -10.16 1.52
C GLY A 105 -13.17 -10.04 2.92
N TYR A 106 -12.37 -11.03 3.29
CA TYR A 106 -11.62 -11.05 4.55
C TYR A 106 -10.12 -11.01 4.29
N LEU A 107 -9.40 -10.42 5.23
CA LEU A 107 -7.95 -10.35 5.22
C LEU A 107 -7.40 -10.87 6.55
N ILE A 108 -6.50 -11.84 6.47
CA ILE A 108 -5.79 -12.40 7.60
C ILE A 108 -4.39 -11.78 7.62
N GLU A 109 -4.15 -10.82 8.50
CA GLU A 109 -2.85 -10.18 8.68
C GLU A 109 -1.97 -11.02 9.62
N ILE A 110 -0.72 -11.24 9.22
CA ILE A 110 0.29 -11.98 9.98
C ILE A 110 1.28 -10.97 10.58
N MET A 111 1.40 -10.97 11.91
CA MET A 111 2.21 -10.00 12.68
C MET A 111 3.58 -10.55 13.10
N ASP A 112 4.06 -11.61 12.44
CA ASP A 112 5.29 -12.32 12.80
C ASP A 112 6.55 -11.76 12.08
N LYS A 113 7.74 -12.14 12.59
CA LYS A 113 9.03 -11.76 12.00
C LYS A 113 9.22 -12.34 10.58
N GLU A 114 8.93 -13.62 10.38
CA GLU A 114 8.99 -14.32 9.08
C GLU A 114 7.61 -14.37 8.38
N ARG A 115 6.94 -13.23 8.35
CA ARG A 115 5.57 -13.08 7.83
C ARG A 115 5.38 -13.49 6.37
N SER A 116 6.38 -13.31 5.49
CA SER A 116 6.24 -13.62 4.05
C SER A 116 6.15 -15.12 3.78
N GLY A 117 7.08 -15.91 4.32
CA GLY A 117 7.09 -17.37 4.17
C GLY A 117 5.84 -18.01 4.78
N LYS A 118 5.50 -17.62 6.02
CA LYS A 118 4.28 -18.12 6.70
C LYS A 118 3.00 -17.74 5.97
N ALA A 119 2.94 -16.56 5.34
CA ALA A 119 1.79 -16.17 4.54
C ALA A 119 1.64 -17.00 3.26
N LYS A 120 2.75 -17.32 2.56
CA LYS A 120 2.74 -18.23 1.41
C LYS A 120 2.23 -19.62 1.82
N MET A 121 2.76 -20.18 2.92
CA MET A 121 2.30 -21.47 3.45
C MET A 121 0.81 -21.48 3.82
N LEU A 122 0.33 -20.42 4.50
CA LEU A 122 -1.09 -20.26 4.84
C LEU A 122 -1.96 -20.15 3.58
N GLN A 123 -1.49 -19.42 2.57
CA GLN A 123 -2.18 -19.28 1.28
C GLN A 123 -2.30 -20.63 0.57
N GLU A 124 -1.24 -21.41 0.50
CA GLU A 124 -1.24 -22.74 -0.14
C GLU A 124 -2.22 -23.69 0.55
N LYS A 125 -2.22 -23.71 1.89
CA LYS A 125 -3.21 -24.49 2.66
C LYS A 125 -4.64 -24.03 2.36
N LEU A 126 -4.91 -22.73 2.37
CA LEU A 126 -6.24 -22.20 2.06
C LEU A 126 -6.67 -22.50 0.61
N ARG A 127 -5.74 -22.46 -0.36
CA ARG A 127 -6.01 -22.85 -1.75
C ARG A 127 -6.32 -24.35 -1.89
N ALA A 128 -5.72 -25.20 -1.07
CA ALA A 128 -6.03 -26.62 -1.08
C ALA A 128 -7.43 -26.93 -0.53
N LEU A 129 -7.96 -26.06 0.35
CA LEU A 129 -9.29 -26.23 0.95
C LEU A 129 -10.42 -25.68 0.08
N PHE A 130 -10.17 -24.58 -0.63
CA PHE A 130 -11.18 -23.92 -1.46
C PHE A 130 -10.85 -24.01 -2.94
N THR A 131 -11.84 -24.41 -3.74
CA THR A 131 -11.73 -24.36 -5.21
C THR A 131 -11.64 -22.91 -5.71
N GLU A 132 -10.75 -22.65 -6.68
CA GLU A 132 -10.50 -21.30 -7.23
C GLU A 132 -11.72 -20.65 -7.90
N GLU A 133 -12.72 -21.44 -8.27
CA GLU A 133 -14.00 -20.99 -8.82
C GLU A 133 -14.88 -20.33 -7.77
N GLN A 134 -14.79 -20.82 -6.53
CA GLN A 134 -15.55 -20.33 -5.41
C GLN A 134 -14.80 -19.19 -4.73
N VAL A 135 -13.60 -19.47 -4.22
CA VAL A 135 -12.87 -18.51 -3.39
C VAL A 135 -11.52 -18.20 -4.03
N ALA A 136 -11.29 -16.91 -4.31
CA ALA A 136 -9.97 -16.41 -4.63
C ALA A 136 -9.18 -16.17 -3.34
N VAL A 137 -8.10 -16.94 -3.17
CA VAL A 137 -7.13 -16.76 -2.09
C VAL A 137 -5.84 -16.17 -2.64
N ALA A 138 -5.53 -14.94 -2.21
CA ALA A 138 -4.33 -14.22 -2.62
C ALA A 138 -3.50 -13.77 -1.42
N CYS A 139 -2.18 -13.84 -1.53
CA CYS A 139 -1.27 -13.26 -0.54
C CYS A 139 -0.87 -11.84 -0.99
N SER A 140 -0.84 -10.89 -0.06
CA SER A 140 -0.39 -9.53 -0.33
C SER A 140 1.13 -9.53 -0.49
N VAL A 141 1.59 -9.71 -1.72
CA VAL A 141 3.01 -9.62 -2.06
C VAL A 141 3.34 -8.18 -2.42
N THR A 142 4.27 -7.57 -1.68
CA THR A 142 4.80 -6.23 -2.01
C THR A 142 5.93 -6.36 -3.02
N PHE A 143 5.72 -5.78 -4.20
CA PHE A 143 6.75 -5.68 -5.24
C PHE A 143 7.53 -4.37 -5.10
N GLY A 144 8.82 -4.43 -5.42
CA GLY A 144 9.69 -3.28 -5.61
C GLY A 144 10.16 -3.20 -7.07
N GLU A 145 10.52 -2.01 -7.50
CA GLU A 145 11.11 -1.76 -8.81
C GLU A 145 12.59 -1.42 -8.63
N LEU A 146 13.44 -2.02 -9.46
CA LEU A 146 14.86 -1.79 -9.56
C LEU A 146 15.20 -1.30 -10.95
N ARG A 147 16.15 -0.36 -11.02
CA ARG A 147 16.79 0.04 -12.26
C ARG A 147 18.25 -0.36 -12.22
N PHE A 148 18.67 -1.16 -13.18
CA PHE A 148 20.07 -1.45 -13.43
C PHE A 148 20.56 -0.51 -14.53
N VAL A 149 21.73 0.10 -14.33
CA VAL A 149 22.31 1.11 -15.21
C VAL A 149 23.76 0.74 -15.45
N GLY A 150 24.24 0.90 -16.68
CA GLY A 150 25.62 0.60 -17.05
C GLY A 150 25.83 -0.86 -17.44
N LEU A 151 24.83 -1.46 -18.08
CA LEU A 151 24.91 -2.83 -18.57
C LEU A 151 25.59 -2.87 -19.94
N ASP A 152 26.47 -3.84 -20.20
CA ASP A 152 27.07 -4.02 -21.53
C ASP A 152 26.06 -4.59 -22.54
N ASP A 153 26.36 -4.49 -23.84
CA ASP A 153 25.52 -5.01 -24.94
C ASP A 153 25.42 -6.53 -24.99
N THR A 154 26.34 -7.24 -24.30
CA THR A 154 26.36 -8.70 -24.24
C THR A 154 25.34 -9.27 -23.27
N ILE A 155 24.76 -8.45 -22.40
CA ILE A 155 23.93 -8.92 -21.29
C ILE A 155 22.51 -9.25 -21.77
N SER A 156 22.10 -10.48 -21.52
CA SER A 156 20.76 -10.98 -21.83
C SER A 156 19.77 -10.74 -20.69
N MET A 157 18.47 -10.81 -21.00
CA MET A 157 17.42 -10.70 -19.97
C MET A 157 17.47 -11.88 -19.00
N GLU A 158 17.86 -13.06 -19.48
CA GLU A 158 17.97 -14.30 -18.74
C GLU A 158 19.05 -14.23 -17.65
N GLU A 159 20.22 -13.66 -17.97
CA GLU A 159 21.30 -13.43 -17.00
C GLU A 159 20.87 -12.48 -15.88
N VAL A 160 20.15 -11.41 -16.23
CA VAL A 160 19.58 -10.48 -15.24
C VAL A 160 18.60 -11.21 -14.32
N VAL A 161 17.75 -12.10 -14.86
CA VAL A 161 16.83 -12.91 -14.05
C VAL A 161 17.61 -13.84 -13.12
N GLN A 162 18.58 -14.59 -13.63
CA GLN A 162 19.38 -15.52 -12.84
C GLN A 162 20.11 -14.83 -11.69
N LEU A 163 20.70 -13.66 -11.95
CA LEU A 163 21.36 -12.87 -10.92
C LEU A 163 20.38 -12.43 -9.82
N ILE A 164 19.17 -12.02 -10.19
CA ILE A 164 18.15 -11.61 -9.22
C ILE A 164 17.65 -12.81 -8.40
N ILE A 165 17.53 -13.99 -8.99
CA ILE A 165 17.18 -15.22 -8.26
C ILE A 165 18.26 -15.54 -7.23
N THR A 166 19.53 -15.52 -7.66
CA THR A 166 20.69 -15.86 -6.81
C THR A 166 20.90 -14.85 -5.68
N GLU A 167 20.91 -13.55 -5.99
CA GLU A 167 21.16 -12.49 -5.01
C GLU A 167 19.92 -12.11 -4.20
N GLY A 168 18.73 -12.22 -4.80
CA GLY A 168 17.46 -11.81 -4.23
C GLY A 168 16.72 -12.93 -3.49
N HIS A 169 17.15 -14.19 -3.64
CA HIS A 169 16.49 -15.38 -3.11
C HIS A 169 14.98 -15.39 -3.40
N CYS A 170 14.62 -15.15 -4.66
CA CYS A 170 13.23 -15.07 -5.11
C CYS A 170 12.95 -15.99 -6.28
N ASP A 171 11.68 -16.38 -6.40
CA ASP A 171 11.18 -17.25 -7.46
C ASP A 171 11.13 -16.51 -8.80
N LYS A 172 11.36 -17.22 -9.92
CA LYS A 172 11.32 -16.65 -11.28
C LYS A 172 9.96 -16.00 -11.60
N GLU A 173 8.88 -16.53 -11.05
CA GLU A 173 7.50 -16.05 -11.24
C GLU A 173 7.27 -14.65 -10.65
N ASP A 174 8.01 -14.31 -9.59
CA ASP A 174 7.92 -13.04 -8.89
C ASP A 174 8.78 -11.94 -9.56
N ILE A 175 9.50 -12.25 -10.65
CA ILE A 175 10.41 -11.36 -11.38
C ILE A 175 9.82 -11.00 -12.74
N LYS A 176 9.75 -9.71 -13.05
CA LYS A 176 9.41 -9.19 -14.38
C LYS A 176 10.50 -8.25 -14.85
N VAL A 177 11.22 -8.66 -15.88
CA VAL A 177 12.27 -7.86 -16.51
C VAL A 177 11.68 -7.10 -17.70
N GLY A 178 11.89 -5.80 -17.72
CA GLY A 178 11.55 -4.94 -18.85
C GLY A 178 12.55 -5.11 -19.99
N ARG A 179 12.25 -4.52 -21.14
CA ARG A 179 13.19 -4.52 -22.26
C ARG A 179 14.47 -3.77 -21.88
N ILE A 180 15.60 -4.28 -22.35
CA ILE A 180 16.88 -3.60 -22.25
C ILE A 180 16.84 -2.36 -23.16
N GLN A 181 17.16 -1.21 -22.60
CA GLN A 181 17.15 0.07 -23.30
C GLN A 181 18.57 0.63 -23.41
N PRO A 182 19.03 1.01 -24.60
CA PRO A 182 20.31 1.69 -24.74
C PRO A 182 20.26 3.11 -24.19
N MET A 183 21.36 3.54 -23.57
CA MET A 183 21.58 4.89 -23.08
C MET A 183 22.57 5.63 -23.98
N ARG A 184 22.59 6.96 -23.87
CA ARG A 184 23.46 7.84 -24.69
C ARG A 184 24.97 7.64 -24.45
N ASN A 185 25.33 6.97 -23.36
CA ASN A 185 26.72 6.66 -23.00
C ASN A 185 27.22 5.35 -23.63
N GLY A 186 26.45 4.71 -24.52
CA GLY A 186 26.84 3.44 -25.15
C GLY A 186 26.67 2.21 -24.25
N LEU A 187 26.06 2.36 -23.08
CA LEU A 187 25.68 1.26 -22.19
C LEU A 187 24.16 1.12 -22.15
N ASN A 188 23.69 0.03 -21.56
CA ASN A 188 22.30 -0.32 -21.44
C ASN A 188 21.76 -0.10 -20.03
N THR A 189 20.43 -0.01 -19.95
CA THR A 189 19.67 0.03 -18.71
C THR A 189 18.48 -0.91 -18.80
N VAL A 190 18.13 -1.51 -17.67
CA VAL A 190 16.95 -2.36 -17.59
C VAL A 190 16.16 -2.07 -16.32
N TRP A 191 14.85 -2.03 -16.47
CA TRP A 191 13.91 -1.96 -15.38
C TRP A 191 13.49 -3.37 -14.99
N VAL A 192 13.50 -3.65 -13.69
CA VAL A 192 13.06 -4.95 -13.17
C VAL A 192 12.09 -4.73 -12.04
N ARG A 193 10.99 -5.47 -12.07
CA ARG A 193 10.07 -5.58 -10.94
C ARG A 193 10.32 -6.93 -10.27
N CYS A 194 10.60 -6.91 -8.98
CA CYS A 194 10.80 -8.12 -8.18
C CYS A 194 10.14 -7.94 -6.80
N LEU A 195 10.17 -8.97 -5.96
CA LEU A 195 9.79 -8.87 -4.55
C LEU A 195 10.55 -7.72 -3.87
N LEU A 196 9.87 -6.94 -3.01
CA LEU A 196 10.48 -5.80 -2.33
C LEU A 196 11.66 -6.21 -1.43
N VAL A 197 11.60 -7.41 -0.84
CA VAL A 197 12.69 -7.96 -0.04
C VAL A 197 13.93 -8.17 -0.91
N ALA A 198 13.78 -8.87 -2.04
CA ALA A 198 14.84 -9.05 -3.04
C ALA A 198 15.38 -7.71 -3.54
N ALA A 199 14.49 -6.76 -3.86
CA ALA A 199 14.86 -5.43 -4.31
C ALA A 199 15.73 -4.70 -3.28
N THR A 200 15.36 -4.80 -2.00
CA THR A 200 16.09 -4.15 -0.90
C THR A 200 17.45 -4.81 -0.67
N THR A 201 17.53 -6.14 -0.70
CA THR A 201 18.81 -6.88 -0.59
C THR A 201 19.76 -6.48 -1.72
N ILE A 202 19.26 -6.50 -2.95
CA ILE A 202 20.01 -6.15 -4.15
C ILE A 202 20.43 -4.67 -4.11
N ALA A 203 19.57 -3.76 -3.64
CA ALA A 203 19.88 -2.32 -3.55
C ALA A 203 20.87 -1.98 -2.42
N THR A 204 20.81 -2.68 -1.28
CA THR A 204 21.72 -2.45 -0.14
C THR A 204 23.14 -2.91 -0.43
N ARG A 205 23.31 -4.04 -1.13
CA ARG A 205 24.61 -4.44 -1.70
C ARG A 205 25.14 -3.42 -2.72
N LYS A 206 24.24 -2.70 -3.41
CA LYS A 206 24.54 -1.83 -4.55
C LYS A 206 24.85 -0.37 -4.27
N LYS A 207 25.04 0.07 -3.02
CA LYS A 207 25.62 1.40 -2.80
C LYS A 207 26.97 1.63 -3.51
N GLY A 208 27.58 0.60 -4.11
CA GLY A 208 28.76 0.66 -4.99
C GLY A 208 28.57 0.28 -6.47
N GLY A 209 27.35 0.19 -7.01
CA GLY A 209 27.12 -0.24 -8.41
C GLY A 209 27.20 -1.77 -8.59
N LEU A 210 26.44 -2.32 -9.52
CA LEU A 210 26.68 -3.69 -9.99
C LEU A 210 27.49 -3.58 -11.28
N ASP A 211 28.70 -4.13 -11.26
CA ASP A 211 29.36 -4.57 -12.48
C ASP A 211 28.73 -5.93 -12.80
N LEU A 212 28.01 -6.03 -13.92
CA LEU A 212 27.50 -7.31 -14.43
C LEU A 212 28.58 -8.02 -15.25
N ARG A 213 29.77 -8.16 -14.68
CA ARG A 213 30.93 -8.84 -15.29
C ARG A 213 31.14 -10.23 -14.75
#